data_AF-A0A1B6F7W3-F1
#
_entry.id   AF-A0A1B6F7W3-F1
#
_cell.length_a   1.000
_cell.length_b   1.000
_cell.length_c   1.000
_cell.angle_alpha   90.00
_cell.angle_beta   90.00
_cell.angle_gamma   90.00
#
_symmetry.space_group_name_H-M   'P 1'
#
loop_
_entity.id
_entity.type
_entity.pdbx_description
1 polymer ?
#
loop_
_entity_poly.entity_id
_entity_poly.type
_entity_poly.pdbx_seq_one_letter_code
_entity_poly.pdbx_strand_id
1 'polypeptide(L)'
;YLLGASSTYPCPAFKAELERASNLPEVQALQEKFAALYDYVSNHTGREVRDFPNALKVYDELALEEQHNIPLPNWARSVYPEPIKEAGLYSFVLPTWTPLLQRLKIGSLLKEMAEHFSAKRAGTLSPNRRLWVYSAHDATISALLNTFKAFEIHFPPYASCVLLELRLIDQDYFVTMFYRNSTVNEPLLLTIRSCSAVCPLEQFLTIIQPLLPEDWSQECQPSTSVSIRNLWPAMVGSAAVISYIIICILTVCCLRRKSSSLRRKSSKNYFTMPPSVSHDSKDSLV
;
A
#
# COMPACT_ATOMS: atom_id res chain seq x y z
N TYR A 1 4.04 20.10 3.66
CA TYR A 1 2.80 19.33 3.55
C TYR A 1 3.10 17.92 4.04
N LEU A 2 2.37 17.45 5.05
CA LEU A 2 2.51 16.09 5.58
C LEU A 2 2.01 15.09 4.52
N LEU A 3 2.93 14.44 3.83
CA LEU A 3 2.61 13.41 2.82
C LEU A 3 1.90 12.22 3.50
N GLY A 4 0.79 11.74 2.92
CA GLY A 4 0.02 10.59 3.43
C GLY A 4 -1.09 10.89 4.43
N ALA A 5 -0.91 11.87 5.32
CA ALA A 5 -1.96 12.26 6.27
C ALA A 5 -3.09 13.07 5.60
N SER A 6 -2.80 13.70 4.47
CA SER A 6 -3.76 14.43 3.63
C SER A 6 -4.37 13.53 2.56
N SER A 7 -5.68 13.66 2.29
CA SER A 7 -6.38 13.01 1.18
C SER A 7 -5.94 13.50 -0.21
N THR A 8 -5.13 14.56 -0.28
CA THR A 8 -4.76 15.23 -1.53
C THR A 8 -3.56 14.62 -2.28
N TYR A 9 -2.77 13.74 -1.65
CA TYR A 9 -1.63 13.09 -2.32
C TYR A 9 -1.99 11.66 -2.75
N PRO A 10 -2.03 11.36 -4.05
CA PRO A 10 -2.37 10.02 -4.53
C PRO A 10 -1.35 8.98 -4.05
N CYS A 11 -1.86 7.89 -3.47
CA CYS A 11 -1.05 6.75 -3.06
C CYS A 11 -1.68 5.46 -3.63
N PRO A 12 -1.25 5.01 -4.82
CA PRO A 12 -1.75 3.77 -5.44
C PRO A 12 -1.65 2.54 -4.53
N ALA A 13 -0.54 2.39 -3.79
CA ALA A 13 -0.37 1.28 -2.85
C ALA A 13 -1.41 1.31 -1.71
N PHE A 14 -1.72 2.49 -1.16
CA PHE A 14 -2.77 2.65 -0.15
C PHE A 14 -4.14 2.26 -0.72
N LYS A 15 -4.46 2.69 -1.94
CA LYS A 15 -5.73 2.33 -2.59
C LYS A 15 -5.85 0.82 -2.79
N ALA A 16 -4.80 0.18 -3.30
CA ALA A 16 -4.77 -1.27 -3.51
C ALA A 16 -4.90 -2.04 -2.19
N GLU A 17 -4.20 -1.61 -1.15
CA GLU A 17 -4.30 -2.22 0.17
C GLU A 17 -5.67 -1.99 0.81
N LEU A 18 -6.28 -0.83 0.62
CA LEU A 18 -7.63 -0.53 1.11
C LEU A 18 -8.68 -1.42 0.43
N GLU A 19 -8.54 -1.63 -0.87
CA GLU A 19 -9.37 -2.57 -1.63
C GLU A 19 -9.19 -4.01 -1.12
N ARG A 20 -7.94 -4.44 -0.91
CA ARG A 20 -7.64 -5.75 -0.32
C ARG A 20 -8.26 -5.89 1.08
N ALA A 21 -8.11 -4.89 1.94
CA ALA A 21 -8.66 -4.88 3.29
C ALA A 21 -10.20 -4.90 3.27
N SER A 22 -10.82 -4.21 2.31
CA SER A 22 -12.28 -4.21 2.13
C SER A 22 -12.83 -5.59 1.76
N ASN A 23 -12.01 -6.44 1.13
CA ASN A 23 -12.37 -7.81 0.75
C ASN A 23 -12.05 -8.86 1.84
N LEU A 24 -11.57 -8.46 3.02
CA LEU A 24 -11.36 -9.38 4.14
C LEU A 24 -12.71 -9.90 4.66
N PRO A 25 -12.82 -11.19 5.09
CA PRO A 25 -14.08 -11.77 5.52
C PRO A 25 -14.78 -10.98 6.64
N GLU A 26 -14.01 -10.48 7.61
CA GLU A 26 -14.54 -9.67 8.71
C GLU A 26 -15.06 -8.30 8.26
N VAL A 27 -14.47 -7.70 7.21
CA VAL A 27 -14.93 -6.41 6.67
C VAL A 27 -16.14 -6.62 5.77
N GLN A 28 -16.17 -7.69 4.97
CA GLN A 28 -17.33 -8.09 4.17
C GLN A 28 -18.54 -8.41 5.06
N ALA A 29 -18.34 -9.10 6.19
CA ALA A 29 -19.40 -9.34 7.16
C ALA A 29 -19.99 -8.04 7.75
N LEU A 30 -19.15 -7.02 7.97
CA LEU A 30 -19.61 -5.70 8.38
C LEU A 30 -20.37 -4.98 7.26
N GLN A 31 -19.96 -5.10 6.00
CA GLN A 31 -20.69 -4.52 4.87
C GLN A 31 -22.07 -5.17 4.70
N GLU A 32 -22.13 -6.50 4.79
CA GLU A 32 -23.37 -7.26 4.67
C GLU A 32 -24.38 -6.88 5.76
N LYS A 33 -23.92 -6.60 6.98
CA LYS A 33 -24.75 -6.09 8.07
C LYS A 33 -25.56 -4.85 7.67
N PHE A 34 -25.02 -4.00 6.79
CA PHE A 34 -25.65 -2.75 6.38
C PHE A 34 -26.25 -2.78 4.95
N ALA A 35 -26.25 -3.93 4.26
CA ALA A 35 -26.72 -4.02 2.87
C ALA A 35 -28.16 -3.51 2.69
N ALA A 36 -29.10 -3.94 3.54
CA ALA A 36 -30.49 -3.49 3.47
C ALA A 36 -30.64 -1.97 3.74
N LEU A 37 -29.80 -1.42 4.63
CA LEU A 37 -29.76 0.01 4.91
C LEU A 37 -29.27 0.78 3.68
N TYR A 38 -28.20 0.29 3.05
CA TYR A 38 -27.62 0.87 1.84
C TYR A 38 -28.62 0.91 0.67
N ASP A 39 -29.36 -0.17 0.44
CA ASP A 39 -30.42 -0.22 -0.58
C ASP A 39 -31.54 0.79 -0.28
N TYR A 40 -31.99 0.85 0.97
CA TYR A 40 -33.04 1.79 1.40
C TYR A 40 -32.63 3.25 1.17
N VAL A 41 -31.42 3.61 1.63
CA VAL A 41 -30.89 4.98 1.49
C VAL A 41 -30.63 5.31 0.02
N SER A 42 -30.14 4.35 -0.79
CA SER A 42 -29.91 4.57 -2.22
C SER A 42 -31.21 4.92 -2.96
N ASN A 43 -32.28 4.17 -2.67
CA ASN A 43 -33.59 4.39 -3.28
C ASN A 43 -34.20 5.76 -2.91
N HIS A 44 -33.98 6.26 -1.69
CA HIS A 44 -34.54 7.53 -1.26
C HIS A 44 -33.68 8.75 -1.60
N THR A 45 -32.37 8.60 -1.64
CA THR A 45 -31.45 9.69 -1.98
C THR A 45 -31.19 9.81 -3.48
N GLY A 46 -31.45 8.76 -4.25
CA GLY A 46 -31.08 8.67 -5.67
C GLY A 46 -29.57 8.55 -5.92
N ARG A 47 -28.76 8.35 -4.88
CA ARG A 47 -27.31 8.17 -4.94
C ARG A 47 -26.95 6.74 -4.59
N GLU A 48 -25.94 6.18 -5.23
CA GLU A 48 -25.43 4.84 -4.88
C GLU A 48 -24.74 4.90 -3.50
N VAL A 49 -25.34 4.25 -2.50
CA VAL A 49 -24.76 3.99 -1.18
C VAL A 49 -24.51 2.50 -1.10
N ARG A 50 -23.25 2.10 -0.95
CA ARG A 50 -22.84 0.69 -0.94
C ARG A 50 -21.67 0.37 0.00
N ASP A 51 -21.19 1.38 0.70
CA ASP A 51 -19.99 1.30 1.52
C ASP A 51 -20.02 2.36 2.63
N PHE A 52 -19.14 2.19 3.61
CA PHE A 52 -19.02 3.10 4.75
C PHE A 52 -18.81 4.57 4.32
N PRO A 53 -17.95 4.91 3.33
CA PRO A 53 -17.76 6.29 2.91
C PRO A 53 -19.01 6.95 2.33
N ASN A 54 -19.83 6.22 1.58
CA ASN A 54 -21.08 6.78 1.06
C ASN A 54 -22.15 6.88 2.15
N ALA A 55 -22.19 5.95 3.10
CA ALA A 55 -23.05 6.05 4.28
C ALA A 55 -22.69 7.28 5.15
N LEU A 56 -21.38 7.52 5.35
CA LEU A 56 -20.89 8.69 6.07
C LEU A 56 -21.38 9.99 5.44
N LYS A 57 -21.29 10.14 4.12
CA LYS A 57 -21.76 11.36 3.43
C LYS A 57 -23.24 11.65 3.70
N VAL A 58 -24.08 10.61 3.67
CA VAL A 58 -25.52 10.77 3.95
C VAL A 58 -25.74 11.13 5.42
N TYR A 59 -25.05 10.48 6.35
CA TYR A 59 -25.11 10.84 7.76
C TYR A 59 -24.68 12.29 8.00
N ASP A 60 -23.55 12.72 7.43
CA ASP A 60 -23.01 14.07 7.60
C ASP A 60 -23.98 15.13 7.11
N GLU A 61 -24.60 14.91 5.94
CA GLU A 61 -25.61 15.83 5.39
C GLU A 61 -26.82 15.96 6.32
N LEU A 62 -27.39 14.84 6.78
CA LEU A 62 -28.53 14.86 7.70
C LEU A 62 -28.17 15.49 9.06
N ALA A 63 -26.96 15.22 9.57
CA ALA A 63 -26.49 15.81 10.81
C ALA A 63 -26.29 17.33 10.70
N LEU A 64 -25.77 17.80 9.56
CA LEU A 64 -25.62 19.23 9.29
C LEU A 64 -26.99 19.91 9.17
N GLU A 65 -27.95 19.30 8.50
CA GLU A 65 -29.33 19.81 8.41
C GLU A 65 -29.96 19.94 9.81
N GLU A 66 -29.90 18.89 10.63
CA GLU A 66 -30.41 18.92 12.01
C GLU A 66 -29.73 20.02 12.85
N GLN A 67 -28.40 20.12 12.79
CA GLN A 67 -27.63 21.12 13.53
C GLN A 67 -28.02 22.56 13.15
N HIS A 68 -28.47 22.79 11.92
CA HIS A 68 -28.93 24.10 11.45
C HIS A 68 -30.46 24.27 11.54
N ASN A 69 -31.16 23.39 12.25
CA ASN A 69 -32.62 23.37 12.41
C ASN A 69 -33.37 23.27 11.07
N ILE A 70 -32.78 22.60 10.08
CA ILE A 70 -33.42 22.28 8.81
C ILE A 70 -34.23 20.98 8.99
N PRO A 71 -35.52 20.94 8.64
CA PRO A 71 -36.32 19.72 8.78
C PRO A 71 -35.80 18.59 7.90
N LEU A 72 -35.49 17.45 8.51
CA LEU A 72 -35.07 16.25 7.80
C LEU A 72 -36.22 15.66 6.97
N PRO A 73 -35.93 15.04 5.81
CA PRO A 73 -36.95 14.39 5.00
C PRO A 73 -37.56 13.19 5.74
N ASN A 74 -38.84 12.89 5.48
CA ASN A 74 -39.58 11.86 6.22
C ASN A 74 -38.91 10.46 6.18
N TRP A 75 -38.24 10.11 5.09
CA TRP A 75 -37.53 8.84 4.96
C TRP A 75 -36.33 8.73 5.91
N ALA A 76 -35.72 9.85 6.33
CA ALA A 76 -34.55 9.84 7.20
C ALA A 76 -34.88 9.31 8.61
N ARG A 77 -36.14 9.38 9.06
CA ARG A 77 -36.57 8.93 10.40
C ARG A 77 -36.28 7.47 10.70
N SER A 78 -36.21 6.61 9.68
CA SER A 78 -35.94 5.18 9.82
C SER A 78 -34.44 4.86 9.88
N VAL A 79 -33.58 5.83 9.54
CA VAL A 79 -32.13 5.62 9.39
C VAL A 79 -31.25 6.58 10.17
N TYR A 80 -31.78 7.73 10.59
CA TYR A 80 -31.07 8.81 11.28
C TYR A 80 -31.54 8.96 12.73
N PRO A 81 -30.62 9.12 13.70
CA PRO A 81 -29.17 9.08 13.53
C PRO A 81 -28.63 7.66 13.27
N GLU A 82 -29.35 6.65 13.76
CA GLU A 82 -28.99 5.23 13.61
C GLU A 82 -30.00 4.50 12.72
N PRO A 83 -29.57 3.47 11.95
CA PRO A 83 -28.23 2.87 11.93
C PRO A 83 -27.21 3.50 10.95
N ILE A 84 -27.53 4.60 10.26
CA ILE A 84 -26.62 5.16 9.25
C ILE A 84 -25.32 5.71 9.85
N LYS A 85 -25.38 6.22 11.08
CA LYS A 85 -24.21 6.62 11.86
C LYS A 85 -23.26 5.45 12.09
N GLU A 86 -23.75 4.31 12.59
CA GLU A 86 -22.90 3.13 12.81
C GLU A 86 -22.16 2.71 11.54
N ALA A 87 -22.86 2.67 10.39
CA ALA A 87 -22.24 2.37 9.11
C ALA A 87 -21.16 3.41 8.74
N GLY A 88 -21.48 4.71 8.86
CA GLY A 88 -20.56 5.80 8.55
C GLY A 88 -19.28 5.79 9.41
N LEU A 89 -19.39 5.40 10.68
CA LEU A 89 -18.28 5.35 11.63
C LEU A 89 -17.13 4.42 11.19
N TYR A 90 -17.43 3.33 10.47
CA TYR A 90 -16.39 2.44 9.94
C TYR A 90 -15.49 3.12 8.89
N SER A 91 -15.90 4.25 8.29
CA SER A 91 -15.03 5.09 7.45
C SER A 91 -13.84 5.68 8.20
N PHE A 92 -13.93 5.80 9.53
CA PHE A 92 -12.85 6.30 10.38
C PHE A 92 -11.90 5.18 10.86
N VAL A 93 -12.30 3.92 10.70
CA VAL A 93 -11.57 2.73 11.17
C VAL A 93 -10.85 2.03 10.01
N LEU A 94 -11.56 1.76 8.92
CA LEU A 94 -11.06 0.98 7.79
C LEU A 94 -9.76 1.57 7.17
N PRO A 95 -9.56 2.89 7.04
CA PRO A 95 -8.32 3.48 6.51
C PRO A 95 -7.04 3.19 7.32
N THR A 96 -7.15 2.55 8.48
CA THR A 96 -6.03 2.13 9.34
C THR A 96 -6.21 0.70 9.85
N TRP A 97 -6.98 -0.12 9.12
CA TRP A 97 -7.31 -1.50 9.50
C TRP A 97 -6.08 -2.39 9.61
N THR A 98 -5.18 -2.29 8.63
CA THR A 98 -3.95 -3.11 8.53
C THR A 98 -2.70 -2.28 8.86
N PRO A 99 -1.59 -2.92 9.27
CA PRO A 99 -0.33 -2.20 9.48
C PRO A 99 0.16 -1.44 8.24
N LEU A 100 -0.07 -1.98 7.03
CA LEU A 100 0.29 -1.30 5.79
C LEU A 100 -0.56 -0.05 5.57
N LEU A 101 -1.87 -0.10 5.85
CA LEU A 101 -2.72 1.10 5.81
C LEU A 101 -2.27 2.15 6.83
N GLN A 102 -1.94 1.74 8.06
CA GLN A 102 -1.42 2.65 9.09
C GLN A 102 -0.13 3.33 8.62
N ARG A 103 0.82 2.55 8.08
CA ARG A 103 2.09 3.04 7.55
C ARG A 103 1.92 4.05 6.43
N LEU A 104 1.05 3.75 5.46
CA LEU A 104 0.82 4.62 4.30
C LEU A 104 -0.07 5.83 4.62
N LYS A 105 -0.94 5.75 5.65
CA LYS A 105 -1.87 6.81 6.03
C LYS A 105 -1.29 7.80 7.04
N ILE A 106 -0.85 7.33 8.21
CA ILE A 106 -0.41 8.20 9.32
C ILE A 106 1.10 8.11 9.56
N GLY A 107 1.79 7.14 8.95
CA GLY A 107 3.20 6.86 9.20
C GLY A 107 4.13 8.06 9.02
N SER A 108 3.93 8.90 8.00
CA SER A 108 4.76 10.10 7.80
C SER A 108 4.59 11.13 8.92
N LEU A 109 3.38 11.31 9.44
CA LEU A 109 3.13 12.21 10.58
C LEU A 109 3.78 11.64 11.84
N LEU A 110 3.65 10.33 12.08
CA LEU A 110 4.30 9.65 13.19
C LEU A 110 5.83 9.77 13.11
N LYS A 111 6.40 9.62 11.91
CA LYS A 111 7.84 9.77 11.68
C LYS A 111 8.32 11.17 12.04
N GLU A 112 7.63 12.21 11.57
CA GLU A 112 7.97 13.59 11.90
C GLU A 112 7.88 13.86 13.42
N MET A 113 6.83 13.39 14.09
CA MET A 113 6.69 13.51 15.55
C MET A 113 7.82 12.78 16.30
N ALA A 114 8.18 11.57 15.85
CA ALA A 114 9.26 10.77 16.43
C ALA A 114 10.64 11.41 16.26
N GLU A 115 10.90 11.99 15.09
CA GLU A 115 12.11 12.75 14.79
C GLU A 115 12.20 14.00 15.67
N HIS A 116 11.09 14.73 15.86
CA HIS A 116 11.03 15.87 16.77
C HIS A 116 11.34 15.48 18.22
N PHE A 117 10.78 14.36 18.71
CA PHE A 117 11.06 13.88 20.07
C PHE A 117 12.52 13.43 20.23
N SER A 118 13.05 12.70 19.25
CA SER A 118 14.43 12.22 19.26
C SER A 118 15.44 13.37 19.23
N ALA A 119 15.22 14.37 18.37
CA ALA A 119 16.05 15.57 18.29
C ALA A 119 15.94 16.43 19.56
N LYS A 120 14.76 16.52 20.17
CA LYS A 120 14.54 17.24 21.42
C LYS A 120 15.34 16.60 22.56
N ARG A 121 15.25 15.27 22.70
CA ARG A 121 16.03 14.50 23.69
C ARG A 121 17.53 14.68 23.49
N ALA A 122 18.00 14.60 22.25
CA ALA A 122 19.42 14.71 21.92
C ALA A 122 19.99 16.14 22.07
N GLY A 123 19.15 17.14 22.32
CA GLY A 123 19.57 18.55 22.37
C GLY A 123 19.94 19.12 21.01
N THR A 124 19.56 18.46 19.90
CA THR A 124 19.91 18.85 18.53
C THR A 124 18.79 19.61 17.81
N LEU A 125 17.58 19.67 18.40
CA LEU A 125 16.45 20.36 17.80
C LEU A 125 16.69 21.88 17.68
N SER A 126 16.72 22.40 16.45
CA SER A 126 16.94 23.82 16.14
C SER A 126 15.85 24.40 15.22
N PRO A 127 15.18 25.51 15.60
CA PRO A 127 15.19 26.11 16.94
C PRO A 127 14.68 25.12 17.98
N ASN A 128 15.02 25.33 19.26
CA ASN A 128 14.63 24.46 20.37
C ASN A 128 13.13 24.56 20.70
N ARG A 129 12.30 24.11 19.75
CA ARG A 129 10.85 24.24 19.76
C ARG A 129 10.25 23.43 20.91
N ARG A 130 9.18 23.96 21.49
CA ARG A 130 8.44 23.32 22.59
C ARG A 130 7.04 22.84 22.18
N LEU A 131 6.53 23.36 21.06
CA LEU A 131 5.19 23.06 20.56
C LEU A 131 5.21 22.98 19.04
N TRP A 132 4.57 21.94 18.53
CA TRP A 132 4.22 21.77 17.12
C TRP A 132 2.69 21.66 17.04
N VAL A 133 2.07 22.44 16.15
CA VAL A 133 0.62 22.45 15.99
C VAL A 133 0.29 21.99 14.57
N TYR A 134 -0.45 20.90 14.48
CA TYR A 134 -0.89 20.32 13.21
C TYR A 134 -2.40 20.54 13.08
N SER A 135 -2.80 21.46 12.21
CA SER A 135 -4.21 21.60 11.83
C SER A 135 -4.54 20.51 10.82
N ALA A 136 -5.49 19.64 11.16
CA ALA A 136 -5.82 18.44 10.38
C ALA A 136 -7.33 18.18 10.39
N HIS A 137 -7.73 16.99 9.94
CA HIS A 137 -9.12 16.56 9.87
C HIS A 137 -9.43 15.52 10.95
N ASP A 138 -10.71 15.32 11.22
CA ASP A 138 -11.26 14.22 12.02
C ASP A 138 -10.69 12.85 11.61
N ALA A 139 -10.57 12.57 10.30
CA ALA A 139 -9.97 11.36 9.78
C ALA A 139 -8.48 11.21 10.15
N THR A 140 -7.77 12.32 10.39
CA THR A 140 -6.39 12.29 10.90
C THR A 140 -6.37 11.91 12.37
N ILE A 141 -7.29 12.47 13.17
CA ILE A 141 -7.43 12.13 14.59
C ILE A 141 -7.79 10.66 14.76
N SER A 142 -8.80 10.16 14.05
CA SER A 142 -9.20 8.76 14.13
C SER A 142 -8.08 7.83 13.67
N ALA A 143 -7.38 8.16 12.58
CA ALA A 143 -6.26 7.36 12.08
C ALA A 143 -5.13 7.26 13.11
N LEU A 144 -4.78 8.37 13.76
CA LEU A 144 -3.75 8.41 14.81
C LEU A 144 -4.17 7.56 16.02
N LEU A 145 -5.38 7.79 16.55
CA LEU A 145 -5.89 7.06 17.71
C LEU A 145 -6.06 5.56 17.42
N ASN A 146 -6.56 5.20 16.23
CA ASN A 146 -6.81 3.80 15.86
C ASN A 146 -5.50 3.05 15.62
N THR A 147 -4.46 3.74 15.13
CA THR A 147 -3.11 3.17 14.99
C THR A 147 -2.55 2.76 16.35
N PHE A 148 -2.75 3.56 17.39
CA PHE A 148 -2.37 3.21 18.76
C PHE A 148 -3.38 2.31 19.50
N LYS A 149 -4.45 1.89 18.82
CA LYS A 149 -5.56 1.11 19.38
C LYS A 149 -6.18 1.77 20.62
N ALA A 150 -6.23 3.10 20.61
CA ALA A 150 -6.83 3.95 21.63
C ALA A 150 -8.08 4.69 21.11
N PHE A 151 -8.56 4.33 19.91
CA PHE A 151 -9.77 4.90 19.32
C PHE A 151 -11.00 4.11 19.74
N GLU A 152 -11.81 4.72 20.58
CA GLU A 152 -13.23 4.37 20.65
C GLU A 152 -13.91 4.83 19.36
N ILE A 153 -14.76 4.01 18.75
CA ILE A 153 -15.36 4.33 17.46
C ILE A 153 -16.41 5.43 17.64
N HIS A 154 -16.08 6.65 17.24
CA HIS A 154 -16.96 7.83 17.26
C HIS A 154 -16.54 8.83 16.17
N PHE A 155 -17.38 9.82 15.87
CA PHE A 155 -16.96 10.95 15.05
C PHE A 155 -16.15 11.93 15.91
N PRO A 156 -14.87 12.17 15.62
CA PRO A 156 -14.09 13.18 16.34
C PRO A 156 -14.81 14.54 16.31
N PRO A 157 -15.16 15.13 17.47
CA PRO A 157 -15.90 16.39 17.50
C PRO A 157 -15.11 17.54 16.88
N TYR A 158 -15.83 18.59 16.47
CA TYR A 158 -15.18 19.84 16.05
C TYR A 158 -14.24 20.37 17.14
N ALA A 159 -13.08 20.89 16.70
CA ALA A 159 -12.02 21.37 17.57
C ALA A 159 -11.47 20.34 18.59
N SER A 160 -11.73 19.04 18.36
CA SER A 160 -11.06 17.99 19.10
C SER A 160 -9.56 17.97 18.79
N CYS A 161 -8.76 17.51 19.75
CA CYS A 161 -7.30 17.58 19.67
C CYS A 161 -6.66 16.35 20.32
N VAL A 162 -5.62 15.82 19.68
CA VAL A 162 -4.71 14.83 20.28
C VAL A 162 -3.44 15.55 20.70
N LEU A 163 -3.09 15.44 21.98
CA LEU A 163 -1.86 15.98 22.55
C LEU A 163 -0.89 14.82 22.73
N LEU A 164 0.21 14.82 21.99
CA LEU A 164 1.30 13.87 22.18
C LEU A 164 2.48 14.61 22.81
N GLU A 165 2.76 14.32 24.07
CA GLU A 165 3.70 15.09 24.89
C GLU A 165 4.94 14.29 25.20
N LEU A 166 6.12 14.89 24.97
CA LEU A 166 7.40 14.39 25.46
C LEU A 166 7.67 14.98 26.84
N ARG A 167 7.76 14.13 27.87
CA ARG A 167 7.99 14.48 29.27
C ARG A 167 9.37 14.03 29.72
N LEU A 168 10.01 14.83 30.59
CA LEU A 168 11.22 14.46 31.32
C LEU A 168 10.82 14.17 32.78
N ILE A 169 11.01 12.94 33.23
CA ILE A 169 10.67 12.47 34.59
C ILE A 169 11.90 11.74 35.13
N ASP A 170 12.42 12.18 36.28
CA ASP A 170 13.59 11.56 36.94
C ASP A 170 14.78 11.28 36.00
N GLN A 171 15.05 12.22 35.08
CA GLN A 171 16.11 12.19 34.05
C GLN A 171 15.83 11.31 32.81
N ASP A 172 14.69 10.62 32.77
CA ASP A 172 14.26 9.81 31.64
C ASP A 172 13.12 10.46 30.83
N TYR A 173 13.01 10.06 29.57
CA TYR A 173 12.03 10.60 28.63
C TYR A 173 10.83 9.67 28.42
N PHE A 174 9.64 10.24 28.50
CA PHE A 174 8.38 9.52 28.37
C PHE A 174 7.44 10.23 27.39
N VAL A 175 6.56 9.47 26.77
CA VAL A 175 5.51 9.93 25.88
C VAL A 175 4.15 9.67 26.54
N THR A 176 3.35 10.72 26.64
CA THR A 176 1.95 10.65 27.08
C THR A 176 1.04 11.16 25.97
N MET A 177 -0.09 10.47 25.75
CA MET A 177 -1.07 10.84 24.74
C MET A 177 -2.39 11.22 25.43
N PHE A 178 -2.90 12.41 25.14
CA PHE A 178 -4.23 12.83 25.58
C PHE A 178 -5.15 13.07 24.39
N TYR A 179 -6.44 12.86 24.60
CA TYR A 179 -7.47 13.21 23.65
C TYR A 179 -8.49 14.16 24.29
N ARG A 180 -8.52 15.39 23.79
CA ARG A 180 -9.50 16.40 24.18
C ARG A 180 -10.65 16.38 23.17
N ASN A 181 -11.76 15.78 23.56
CA ASN A 181 -12.99 15.68 22.75
C ASN A 181 -14.17 16.48 23.33
N SER A 182 -13.93 17.27 24.37
CA SER A 182 -14.94 18.07 25.06
C SER A 182 -14.34 19.42 25.45
N THR A 183 -15.18 20.46 25.48
CA THR A 183 -14.81 21.79 25.99
C THR A 183 -15.02 21.91 27.50
N VAL A 184 -15.80 21.02 28.11
CA VAL A 184 -16.16 21.06 29.54
C VAL A 184 -15.37 20.07 30.39
N ASN A 185 -14.85 19.00 29.78
CA ASN A 185 -14.07 17.99 30.49
C ASN A 185 -12.57 18.16 30.21
N GLU A 186 -11.75 17.74 31.16
CA GLU A 186 -10.30 17.65 30.97
C GLU A 186 -9.93 16.64 29.86
N PRO A 187 -8.79 16.82 29.18
CA PRO A 187 -8.30 15.86 28.19
C PRO A 187 -8.15 14.46 28.77
N LEU A 188 -8.64 13.46 28.03
CA LEU A 188 -8.59 12.06 28.43
C LEU A 188 -7.16 11.53 28.24
N LEU A 189 -6.54 11.02 29.32
CA LEU A 189 -5.27 10.31 29.22
C LEU A 189 -5.50 8.94 28.54
N LEU A 190 -4.80 8.71 27.44
CA LEU A 190 -4.91 7.47 26.66
C LEU A 190 -3.72 6.55 26.92
N THR A 191 -3.99 5.24 26.84
CA THR A 191 -2.96 4.21 26.92
C THR A 191 -2.60 3.73 25.52
N ILE A 192 -1.32 3.81 25.17
CA ILE A 192 -0.81 3.26 23.91
C ILE A 192 -0.75 1.74 24.05
N ARG A 193 -1.35 0.99 23.12
CA ARG A 193 -1.31 -0.48 23.15
C ARG A 193 0.13 -0.98 23.15
N SER A 194 0.40 -2.01 23.95
CA SER A 194 1.74 -2.56 24.19
C SER A 194 2.68 -1.59 24.90
N CYS A 195 2.15 -0.57 25.57
CA CYS A 195 2.86 0.33 26.49
C CYS A 195 1.98 0.70 27.70
N SER A 196 2.46 1.62 28.54
CA SER A 196 1.70 2.26 29.63
C SER A 196 1.16 3.63 29.18
N ALA A 197 0.33 4.26 30.02
CA ALA A 197 -0.13 5.63 29.79
C ALA A 197 1.01 6.67 29.81
N VAL A 198 2.09 6.37 30.55
CA VAL A 198 3.35 7.13 30.58
C VAL A 198 4.43 6.27 29.93
N CYS A 199 4.42 6.25 28.60
CA CYS A 199 5.18 5.29 27.80
C CYS A 199 6.66 5.70 27.71
N PRO A 200 7.65 4.86 28.08
CA PRO A 200 9.06 5.19 27.87
C PRO A 200 9.33 5.52 26.39
N LEU A 201 10.10 6.58 26.12
CA LEU A 201 10.33 7.04 24.74
C LEU A 201 10.89 5.94 23.84
N GLU A 202 11.84 5.13 24.33
CA GLU A 202 12.41 4.01 23.56
C GLU A 202 11.38 2.94 23.19
N GLN A 203 10.46 2.65 24.11
CA GLN A 203 9.36 1.71 23.85
C GLN A 203 8.37 2.30 22.85
N PHE A 204 8.05 3.60 22.97
CA PHE A 204 7.23 4.31 22.00
C PHE A 204 7.83 4.25 20.59
N LEU A 205 9.12 4.56 20.44
CA LEU A 205 9.84 4.49 19.17
C LEU A 205 9.84 3.08 18.58
N THR A 206 10.02 2.06 19.43
CA THR A 206 9.95 0.65 19.01
C THR A 206 8.56 0.27 18.49
N ILE A 207 7.50 0.72 19.15
CA ILE A 207 6.10 0.44 18.75
C ILE A 207 5.79 1.03 17.38
N ILE A 208 6.21 2.27 17.12
CA ILE A 208 5.88 2.96 15.86
C ILE A 208 6.82 2.61 14.72
N GLN A 209 8.03 2.11 14.99
CA GLN A 209 9.04 1.82 13.96
C GLN A 209 8.52 1.05 12.73
N PRO A 210 7.76 -0.05 12.85
CA PRO A 210 7.24 -0.76 11.67
C PRO A 210 6.26 0.08 10.83
N LEU A 211 5.71 1.15 11.40
CA LEU A 211 4.74 2.04 10.76
C LEU A 211 5.41 3.27 10.10
N LEU A 212 6.72 3.48 10.28
CA LEU A 212 7.41 4.67 9.77
C LEU A 212 7.91 4.45 8.33
N PRO A 213 7.39 5.18 7.33
CA PRO A 213 7.86 5.06 5.95
C PRO A 213 9.34 5.46 5.84
N GLU A 214 10.13 4.70 5.08
CA GLU A 214 11.49 5.09 4.73
C GLU A 214 11.44 6.22 3.70
N ASP A 215 10.82 5.92 2.54
CA ASP A 215 10.45 6.87 1.51
C ASP A 215 8.98 6.65 1.15
N TRP A 216 8.11 7.49 1.71
CA TRP A 216 6.67 7.40 1.49
C TRP A 216 6.29 7.48 0.01
N SER A 217 7.02 8.28 -0.78
CA SER A 217 6.69 8.48 -2.19
C SER A 217 6.99 7.24 -3.03
N GLN A 218 8.06 6.53 -2.71
CA GLN A 218 8.38 5.24 -3.32
C GLN A 218 7.45 4.13 -2.84
N GLU A 219 7.18 4.06 -1.53
CA GLU A 219 6.28 3.08 -0.95
C GLU A 219 4.83 3.22 -1.45
N CYS A 220 4.43 4.41 -1.88
CA CYS A 220 3.13 4.64 -2.51
C CYS A 220 3.04 4.16 -3.96
N GLN A 221 4.17 3.92 -4.64
CA GLN A 221 4.14 3.37 -6.00
C GLN A 221 3.60 1.93 -5.97
N PRO A 222 2.89 1.50 -7.02
CA PRO A 222 2.52 0.10 -7.14
C PRO A 222 3.78 -0.75 -7.11
N SER A 223 3.80 -1.82 -6.30
CA SER A 223 4.89 -2.79 -6.37
C SER A 223 4.96 -3.30 -7.82
N THR A 224 6.04 -2.98 -8.53
CA THR A 224 6.31 -3.50 -9.86
C THR A 224 6.70 -4.97 -9.75
N SER A 225 5.79 -5.83 -9.30
CA SER A 225 5.82 -7.21 -9.73
C SER A 225 5.49 -7.17 -11.22
N VAL A 226 6.52 -7.01 -12.06
CA VAL A 226 6.41 -7.39 -13.46
C VAL A 226 5.91 -8.83 -13.42
N SER A 227 4.62 -9.01 -13.73
CA SER A 227 4.02 -10.34 -13.79
C SER A 227 4.85 -11.12 -14.78
N ILE A 228 5.64 -12.09 -14.30
CA ILE A 228 6.45 -12.96 -15.16
C ILE A 228 5.56 -13.65 -16.22
N ARG A 229 4.24 -13.74 -15.97
CA ARG A 229 3.23 -14.19 -16.94
C ARG A 229 3.16 -13.31 -18.20
N ASN A 230 3.43 -12.01 -18.12
CA ASN A 230 3.42 -11.10 -19.27
C ASN A 230 4.71 -11.18 -20.11
N LEU A 231 5.79 -11.72 -19.52
CA LEU A 231 7.06 -11.97 -20.23
C LEU A 231 7.08 -13.33 -20.93
N TRP A 232 6.26 -14.29 -20.49
CA TRP A 232 6.19 -15.64 -21.05
C TRP A 232 5.94 -15.68 -22.57
N PRO A 233 4.98 -14.92 -23.15
CA PRO A 233 4.75 -14.95 -24.59
C PRO A 233 5.95 -14.40 -25.39
N ALA A 234 6.60 -13.35 -24.88
CA ALA A 234 7.78 -12.76 -25.51
C ALA A 234 8.99 -13.71 -25.45
N MET A 235 9.16 -14.41 -24.33
CA MET A 235 10.23 -15.41 -24.17
C MET A 235 10.05 -16.61 -25.11
N VAL A 236 8.84 -17.17 -25.21
CA VAL A 236 8.55 -18.29 -26.13
C VAL A 236 8.72 -17.87 -27.60
N GLY A 237 8.24 -16.67 -27.96
CA GLY A 237 8.40 -16.13 -29.32
C GLY A 237 9.87 -15.97 -29.73
N SER A 238 10.71 -15.47 -28.83
CA SER A 238 12.14 -15.29 -29.09
C SER A 238 12.89 -16.62 -29.30
N ALA A 239 12.57 -17.66 -28.53
CA ALA A 239 13.19 -18.98 -28.67
C ALA A 239 12.85 -19.67 -30.01
N ALA A 240 11.62 -19.49 -30.51
CA ALA A 240 11.20 -20.02 -31.81
C ALA A 240 11.97 -19.36 -32.98
N VAL A 241 12.16 -18.03 -32.92
CA VAL A 241 12.92 -17.29 -33.93
C VAL A 241 14.39 -17.71 -33.95
N ILE A 242 15.01 -17.84 -32.77
CA ILE A 242 16.41 -18.29 -32.67
C ILE A 242 16.56 -19.71 -33.23
N SER A 243 15.64 -20.62 -32.90
CA SER A 243 15.66 -21.99 -33.41
C SER A 243 15.53 -22.04 -34.93
N TYR A 244 14.64 -21.22 -35.51
CA TYR A 244 14.48 -21.11 -36.96
C TYR A 244 15.75 -20.59 -37.64
N ILE A 245 16.38 -19.55 -37.10
CA ILE A 245 17.64 -18.99 -37.63
C ILE A 245 18.75 -20.06 -37.61
N ILE A 246 18.87 -20.82 -36.52
CA ILE A 246 19.86 -21.91 -36.42
C ILE A 246 19.60 -22.97 -37.50
N ILE A 247 18.35 -23.38 -37.71
CA ILE A 247 17.99 -24.35 -38.76
C ILE A 247 18.32 -23.80 -40.16
N CYS A 248 18.03 -22.53 -40.43
CA CYS A 248 18.41 -21.87 -41.70
C CYS A 248 19.93 -21.86 -41.90
N ILE A 249 20.70 -21.55 -40.86
CA ILE A 249 22.17 -21.56 -40.94
C ILE A 249 22.68 -22.99 -41.20
N LEU A 250 22.18 -23.98 -40.47
CA LEU A 250 22.58 -25.38 -40.64
C LEU A 250 22.22 -25.92 -42.03
N THR A 251 21.03 -25.62 -42.54
CA THR A 251 20.62 -26.02 -43.89
C THR A 251 21.48 -25.37 -44.95
N VAL A 252 21.78 -24.07 -44.85
CA VAL A 252 22.71 -23.38 -45.76
C VAL A 252 24.11 -24.00 -45.69
N CYS A 253 24.62 -24.30 -44.49
CA CYS A 253 25.90 -24.98 -44.31
C CYS A 253 25.92 -26.39 -44.94
N CYS A 254 24.84 -27.16 -44.79
CA CYS A 254 24.69 -28.47 -45.41
C CYS A 254 24.62 -28.37 -46.95
N LEU A 255 23.87 -27.40 -47.49
CA LEU A 255 23.80 -27.16 -48.93
C LEU A 255 25.15 -26.72 -49.51
N ARG A 256 25.89 -25.86 -48.80
CA ARG A 256 27.26 -25.47 -49.17
C ARG A 256 28.22 -26.67 -49.15
N ARG A 257 28.16 -27.53 -48.13
CA ARG A 257 28.97 -28.77 -48.07
C ARG A 257 28.63 -29.74 -49.20
N LYS A 258 27.35 -29.89 -49.55
CA LYS A 258 26.91 -30.75 -50.66
C LYS A 258 27.38 -30.18 -52.00
N SER A 259 27.26 -28.87 -52.22
CA SER A 259 27.77 -28.18 -53.41
C SER A 259 29.30 -28.29 -53.53
N SER A 260 30.05 -28.10 -52.44
CA SER A 260 31.50 -28.29 -52.45
C SER A 260 31.91 -29.75 -52.70
N SER A 261 31.16 -30.72 -52.16
CA SER A 261 31.37 -32.15 -52.43
C SER A 261 31.12 -32.51 -53.90
N LEU A 262 30.04 -31.97 -54.50
CA LEU A 262 29.72 -32.15 -55.91
C LEU A 262 30.77 -31.50 -56.84
N ARG A 263 31.24 -30.28 -56.53
CA ARG A 263 32.37 -29.66 -57.25
C ARG A 263 33.64 -30.50 -57.14
N ARG A 264 33.93 -31.09 -55.97
CA ARG A 264 35.12 -31.95 -55.76
C ARG A 264 35.00 -33.29 -56.50
N LYS A 265 33.81 -33.86 -56.63
CA LYS A 265 33.55 -35.06 -57.47
C LYS A 265 33.65 -34.75 -58.97
N SER A 266 33.12 -33.62 -59.42
CA SER A 266 33.25 -33.18 -60.82
C SER A 266 34.71 -32.95 -61.21
N SER A 267 35.53 -32.35 -60.34
CA SER A 267 36.98 -32.18 -60.57
C SER A 267 37.76 -33.51 -60.61
N LYS A 268 37.35 -34.54 -59.88
CA LYS A 268 38.02 -35.85 -59.88
C LYS A 268 37.76 -36.69 -61.14
N ASN A 269 36.65 -36.47 -61.84
CA ASN A 269 36.31 -37.23 -63.05
C ASN A 269 37.10 -36.80 -64.31
N TYR A 270 37.86 -35.70 -64.26
CA TYR A 270 38.70 -35.24 -65.38
C TYR A 270 40.16 -35.75 -65.34
N PHE A 271 40.58 -36.42 -64.27
CA PHE A 271 41.97 -36.87 -64.09
C PHE A 271 42.04 -38.33 -63.65
N THR A 272 41.82 -39.27 -64.57
CA THR A 272 42.33 -40.65 -64.45
C THR A 272 42.52 -41.26 -65.85
N MET A 273 43.75 -41.21 -66.37
CA MET A 273 44.24 -42.07 -67.45
C MET A 273 44.59 -43.46 -66.88
N PRO A 274 44.41 -44.56 -67.65
CA PRO A 274 44.60 -45.93 -67.16
C PRO A 274 46.08 -46.38 -67.09
N PRO A 275 46.36 -47.47 -66.36
CA PRO A 275 47.64 -47.73 -65.70
C PRO A 275 48.50 -48.80 -66.40
N SER A 276 49.79 -48.88 -66.04
CA SER A 276 50.56 -50.12 -66.23
C SER A 276 51.39 -50.48 -64.99
N VAL A 277 51.01 -51.62 -64.42
CA VAL A 277 51.87 -52.74 -63.96
C VAL A 277 52.59 -52.60 -62.59
N SER A 278 52.02 -53.36 -61.65
CA SER A 278 52.59 -54.21 -60.58
C SER A 278 54.02 -53.96 -60.07
N HIS A 279 54.20 -53.93 -58.74
CA HIS A 279 54.47 -55.13 -57.94
C HIS A 279 54.43 -54.80 -56.44
N ASP A 280 54.60 -55.85 -55.67
CA ASP A 280 54.09 -56.15 -54.33
C ASP A 280 55.07 -55.79 -53.20
N SER A 281 54.52 -55.80 -51.98
CA SER A 281 55.18 -56.09 -50.70
C SER A 281 56.08 -54.99 -50.09
N LYS A 282 55.70 -54.47 -48.91
CA LYS A 282 56.20 -54.85 -47.57
C LYS A 282 57.55 -54.19 -47.27
N ASP A 283 57.84 -53.61 -46.12
CA ASP A 283 57.34 -53.76 -44.76
C ASP A 283 58.06 -52.67 -43.94
N SER A 284 57.39 -52.12 -42.91
CA SER A 284 57.99 -51.90 -41.58
C SER A 284 59.14 -50.85 -41.44
N LEU A 285 59.48 -50.24 -40.31
CA LEU A 285 59.21 -50.41 -38.88
C LEU A 285 59.92 -49.21 -38.19
N VAL A 286 59.38 -48.75 -37.06
CA VAL A 286 60.01 -47.95 -35.99
C VAL A 286 60.38 -46.49 -36.27
#